data_AF-A0A818Q1K9-F1
#
_entry.id   AF-A0A818Q1K9-F1
#
_cell.length_a   1.000
_cell.length_b   1.000
_cell.length_c   1.000
_cell.angle_alpha   90.00
_cell.angle_beta   90.00
_cell.angle_gamma   90.00
#
_symmetry.space_group_name_H-M   'P 1'
#
loop_
_entity.id
_entity.type
_entity.pdbx_description
1 polymer ?
#
loop_
_entity_poly.entity_id
_entity_poly.type
_entity_poly.pdbx_seq_one_letter_code
_entity_poly.pdbx_strand_id
1 'polypeptide(L)'
;MIDMTHPLDVINYLLPNMYNWMFNNRTSKLTRSSKIIRAIDAEPNLVNEIQSTQFIETWAKYDDIEIYTNMDLISDIFRNPLIQNNTIIKMFLSNIPLEKLTLHNLFSFFFEILFQPSLEVANALKPILQVIENGYTLTCIHLRMGQNPSNPLDIRFEIGDLAVGDITDFLNRTNLRKMRHTRLFVTSDSEKVLSKIVSQFSNQTITISGPILHIDRPAKLNDLGRGFLKVVIDFYALGECHTSILTQSGFSGLANRRRIEPYQNLFKYDVSNRRIERCHDIYEHGKPPKTVAGLVYCRVIFNCSSREM
;
A
#
# COMPACT_ATOMS: atom_id res chain seq x y z
N MET A 1 3.42 19.81 -6.46
CA MET A 1 2.18 19.63 -5.68
C MET A 1 1.39 18.48 -6.27
N ILE A 2 0.60 17.76 -5.47
CA ILE A 2 -0.14 16.54 -5.80
C ILE A 2 -1.61 16.77 -5.40
N ASP A 3 -2.54 16.70 -6.34
CA ASP A 3 -3.99 16.72 -6.07
C ASP A 3 -4.55 15.32 -6.28
N MET A 4 -5.12 14.68 -5.25
CA MET A 4 -5.62 13.28 -5.26
C MET A 4 -7.10 13.24 -4.88
N THR A 5 -7.96 13.47 -5.87
CA THR A 5 -9.41 13.72 -5.62
C THR A 5 -10.33 12.59 -6.06
N HIS A 6 -9.79 11.48 -6.57
CA HIS A 6 -10.58 10.41 -7.17
C HIS A 6 -10.08 9.04 -6.68
N PRO A 7 -10.98 8.11 -6.33
CA PRO A 7 -12.45 8.24 -6.40
C PRO A 7 -13.05 9.06 -5.25
N LEU A 8 -12.26 9.37 -4.22
CA LEU A 8 -12.57 10.30 -3.14
C LEU A 8 -11.38 11.23 -2.89
N ASP A 9 -11.63 12.34 -2.20
CA ASP A 9 -10.56 13.24 -1.80
C ASP A 9 -9.71 12.62 -0.70
N VAL A 10 -8.43 12.37 -1.02
CA VAL A 10 -7.50 11.70 -0.12
C VAL A 10 -7.30 12.52 1.16
N ILE A 11 -7.47 13.84 1.12
CA ILE A 11 -7.21 14.73 2.26
C ILE A 11 -8.15 14.45 3.44
N ASN A 12 -9.29 13.79 3.18
CA ASN A 12 -10.19 13.34 4.24
C ASN A 12 -9.57 12.21 5.09
N TYR A 13 -8.57 11.51 4.56
CA TYR A 13 -7.97 10.31 5.15
C TYR A 13 -6.48 10.44 5.43
N LEU A 14 -5.73 11.09 4.54
CA LEU A 14 -4.29 11.31 4.61
C LEU A 14 -4.01 12.79 4.43
N LEU A 15 -3.30 13.37 5.39
CA LEU A 15 -2.85 14.75 5.34
C LEU A 15 -1.36 14.80 4.98
N PRO A 16 -0.85 15.95 4.52
CA PRO A 16 0.58 16.13 4.36
C PRO A 16 1.32 16.01 5.68
N ASN A 17 2.47 15.36 5.67
CA ASN A 17 3.38 15.30 6.81
C ASN A 17 4.55 16.30 6.65
N MET A 18 5.78 15.80 6.48
CA MET A 18 6.97 16.64 6.38
C MET A 18 6.99 17.49 5.10
N TYR A 19 6.38 17.00 4.02
CA TYR A 19 6.28 17.72 2.77
C TYR A 19 4.83 18.09 2.48
N ASN A 20 4.54 19.40 2.38
CA ASN A 20 3.23 19.88 1.99
C ASN A 20 3.00 19.67 0.49
N TRP A 21 2.38 18.54 0.14
CA TRP A 21 2.03 18.23 -1.23
C TRP A 21 0.68 18.80 -1.69
N MET A 22 -0.15 19.36 -0.79
CA MET A 22 -1.47 19.87 -1.16
C MET A 22 -1.41 21.03 -2.15
N PHE A 23 -2.47 21.15 -2.95
CA PHE A 23 -2.59 22.17 -3.97
C PHE A 23 -3.65 23.21 -3.57
N ASN A 24 -3.22 24.43 -3.23
CA ASN A 24 -4.13 25.48 -2.74
C ASN A 24 -4.78 26.31 -3.86
N ASN A 25 -4.32 26.22 -5.11
CA ASN A 25 -4.68 27.20 -6.14
C ASN A 25 -5.29 26.57 -7.41
N ARG A 26 -6.55 26.13 -7.32
CA ARG A 26 -7.34 25.65 -8.48
C ARG A 26 -7.79 26.83 -9.35
N THR A 27 -6.85 27.57 -9.95
CA THR A 27 -7.18 28.54 -11.00
C THR A 27 -7.82 27.82 -12.19
N SER A 28 -8.75 28.51 -12.86
CA SER A 28 -9.50 28.04 -14.04
C SER A 28 -8.65 27.24 -15.03
N LYS A 29 -9.07 26.00 -15.32
CA LYS A 29 -8.41 25.05 -16.25
C LYS A 29 -8.39 25.49 -17.71
N LEU A 30 -9.15 26.52 -18.09
CA LEU A 30 -9.46 26.82 -19.48
C LEU A 30 -8.26 27.28 -20.33
N THR A 31 -7.13 27.64 -19.71
CA THR A 31 -5.93 28.13 -20.42
C THR A 31 -4.65 27.34 -20.12
N ARG A 32 -4.72 26.26 -19.32
CA ARG A 32 -3.54 25.51 -18.87
C ARG A 32 -3.27 24.32 -19.80
N SER A 33 -2.01 24.16 -20.20
CA SER A 33 -1.56 22.99 -20.95
C SER A 33 -1.55 21.75 -20.05
N SER A 34 -2.11 20.63 -20.52
CA SER A 34 -2.20 19.42 -19.71
C SER A 34 -1.69 18.17 -20.43
N LYS A 35 -0.99 17.29 -19.70
CA LYS A 35 -0.66 15.94 -20.13
C LYS A 35 -1.44 14.93 -19.30
N ILE A 36 -2.13 14.00 -19.96
CA ILE A 36 -2.85 12.92 -19.28
C ILE A 36 -2.14 11.60 -19.58
N ILE A 37 -1.75 10.89 -18.53
CA ILE A 37 -1.08 9.60 -18.59
C ILE A 37 -1.98 8.56 -17.93
N ARG A 38 -2.42 7.57 -18.72
CA ARG A 38 -3.22 6.45 -18.22
C ARG A 38 -2.39 5.18 -18.35
N ALA A 39 -1.91 4.67 -17.23
CA ALA A 39 -0.95 3.57 -17.15
C ALA A 39 -1.33 2.60 -16.02
N ILE A 40 -2.42 1.87 -16.25
CA ILE A 40 -2.98 0.88 -15.33
C ILE A 40 -2.53 -0.51 -15.79
N ASP A 41 -2.17 -1.38 -14.84
CA ASP A 41 -1.83 -2.79 -15.10
C ASP A 41 -0.62 -3.00 -16.03
N ALA A 42 0.51 -2.38 -15.66
CA ALA A 42 1.80 -2.54 -16.33
C ALA A 42 1.82 -2.05 -17.79
N GLU A 43 1.48 -0.78 -18.01
CA GLU A 43 1.53 -0.11 -19.32
C GLU A 43 2.99 0.10 -19.79
N PRO A 44 3.47 -0.64 -20.81
CA PRO A 44 4.87 -0.61 -21.22
C PRO A 44 5.31 0.75 -21.74
N ASN A 45 4.39 1.52 -22.32
CA ASN A 45 4.71 2.83 -22.90
C ASN A 45 5.19 3.83 -21.85
N LEU A 46 4.56 3.84 -20.65
CA LEU A 46 4.99 4.71 -19.57
C LEU A 46 6.36 4.30 -19.03
N VAL A 47 6.60 3.00 -18.87
CA VAL A 47 7.90 2.47 -18.43
C VAL A 47 8.99 2.86 -19.42
N ASN A 48 8.76 2.63 -20.71
CA ASN A 48 9.71 3.00 -21.76
C ASN A 48 9.95 4.51 -21.77
N GLU A 49 8.92 5.34 -21.65
CA GLU A 49 9.07 6.80 -21.56
C GLU A 49 9.95 7.19 -20.37
N ILE A 50 9.69 6.64 -19.19
CA ILE A 50 10.44 6.92 -17.96
C ILE A 50 11.88 6.41 -18.05
N GLN A 51 12.14 5.29 -18.69
CA GLN A 51 13.48 4.69 -18.76
C GLN A 51 14.36 5.29 -19.85
N SER A 52 13.78 5.77 -20.96
CA SER A 52 14.51 6.07 -22.19
C SER A 52 14.42 7.51 -22.67
N THR A 53 13.72 8.39 -21.95
CA THR A 53 13.57 9.81 -22.33
C THR A 53 14.00 10.76 -21.23
N GLN A 54 14.24 12.03 -21.57
CA GLN A 54 14.32 13.12 -20.59
C GLN A 54 12.91 13.50 -20.13
N PHE A 55 12.20 12.54 -19.51
CA PHE A 55 10.78 12.72 -19.18
C PHE A 55 10.56 13.90 -18.24
N ILE A 56 11.49 14.19 -17.31
CA ILE A 56 11.42 15.36 -16.42
C ILE A 56 11.32 16.66 -17.23
N GLU A 57 12.21 16.86 -18.20
CA GLU A 57 12.21 18.06 -19.06
C GLU A 57 11.03 18.07 -20.02
N THR A 58 10.63 16.90 -20.50
CA THR A 58 9.49 16.75 -21.41
C THR A 58 8.18 17.07 -20.70
N TRP A 59 8.02 16.62 -19.47
CA TRP A 59 6.81 16.80 -18.67
C TRP A 59 6.72 18.20 -18.07
N ALA A 60 7.87 18.85 -17.80
CA ALA A 60 7.93 20.24 -17.35
C ALA A 60 7.36 21.26 -18.36
N LYS A 61 7.08 20.86 -19.61
CA LYS A 61 6.42 21.69 -20.62
C LYS A 61 4.91 21.84 -20.40
N TYR A 62 4.33 21.03 -19.53
CA TYR A 62 2.89 21.05 -19.23
C TYR A 62 2.65 21.74 -17.90
N ASP A 63 1.60 22.55 -17.83
CA ASP A 63 1.17 23.18 -16.60
C ASP A 63 0.62 22.15 -15.61
N ASP A 64 -0.13 21.16 -16.14
CA ASP A 64 -0.78 20.10 -15.37
C ASP A 64 -0.46 18.71 -15.95
N ILE A 65 0.02 17.79 -15.11
CA ILE A 65 0.23 16.38 -15.49
C ILE A 65 -0.68 15.51 -14.65
N GLU A 66 -1.59 14.81 -15.31
CA GLU A 66 -2.56 13.94 -14.68
C GLU A 66 -2.17 12.48 -14.89
N ILE A 67 -1.77 11.80 -13.81
CA ILE A 67 -1.33 10.40 -13.86
C ILE A 67 -2.37 9.49 -13.23
N TYR A 68 -2.74 8.44 -13.94
CA TYR A 68 -3.53 7.31 -13.46
C TYR A 68 -2.68 6.06 -13.53
N THR A 69 -2.16 5.59 -12.39
CA THR A 69 -1.30 4.40 -12.38
C THR A 69 -1.39 3.63 -11.08
N ASN A 70 -1.19 2.32 -11.16
CA ASN A 70 -0.92 1.41 -10.04
C ASN A 70 0.52 0.86 -10.10
N MET A 71 1.38 1.46 -10.92
CA MET A 71 2.73 0.98 -11.18
C MET A 71 3.73 1.51 -10.16
N ASP A 72 4.67 0.65 -9.78
CA ASP A 72 5.91 1.06 -9.13
C ASP A 72 6.91 1.50 -10.20
N LEU A 73 7.26 2.78 -10.20
CA LEU A 73 8.16 3.39 -11.18
C LEU A 73 9.48 3.85 -10.54
N ILE A 74 9.69 3.58 -9.25
CA ILE A 74 10.86 4.09 -8.51
C ILE A 74 12.16 3.59 -9.15
N SER A 75 12.23 2.27 -9.37
CA SER A 75 13.43 1.66 -9.95
C SER A 75 13.67 2.16 -11.38
N ASP A 76 12.61 2.39 -12.14
CA ASP A 76 12.68 2.85 -13.54
C ASP A 76 13.21 4.29 -13.61
N ILE A 77 12.73 5.16 -12.71
CA ILE A 77 13.20 6.54 -12.59
C ILE A 77 14.70 6.57 -12.27
N PHE A 78 15.14 5.85 -11.23
CA PHE A 78 16.54 5.90 -10.81
C PHE A 78 17.52 5.26 -11.80
N ARG A 79 17.05 4.34 -12.66
CA ARG A 79 17.87 3.69 -13.69
C ARG A 79 17.92 4.43 -15.02
N ASN A 80 17.13 5.48 -15.21
CA ASN A 80 17.14 6.24 -16.45
C ASN A 80 18.47 7.01 -16.58
N PRO A 81 19.33 6.70 -17.57
CA PRO A 81 20.65 7.32 -17.72
C PRO A 81 20.56 8.82 -18.08
N LEU A 82 19.45 9.26 -18.66
CA LEU A 82 19.28 10.63 -19.17
C LEU A 82 18.96 11.65 -18.08
N ILE A 83 18.57 11.21 -16.88
CA ILE A 83 18.24 12.10 -15.75
C ILE A 83 19.21 11.99 -14.58
N GLN A 84 20.31 11.25 -14.74
CA GLN A 84 21.32 11.05 -13.69
C GLN A 84 21.99 12.37 -13.25
N ASN A 85 21.90 13.42 -14.07
CA ASN A 85 22.41 14.74 -13.73
C ASN A 85 21.48 15.58 -12.85
N ASN A 86 20.22 15.19 -12.69
CA ASN A 86 19.25 15.88 -11.85
C ASN A 86 19.71 15.88 -10.38
N THR A 87 19.62 17.04 -9.72
CA THR A 87 20.12 17.25 -8.35
C THR A 87 19.52 16.28 -7.34
N ILE A 88 18.21 15.98 -7.44
CA ILE A 88 17.53 15.06 -6.53
C ILE A 88 18.01 13.63 -6.78
N ILE A 89 18.11 13.22 -8.05
CA ILE A 89 18.61 11.89 -8.42
C ILE A 89 20.04 11.69 -7.90
N LYS A 90 20.93 12.68 -8.09
CA LYS A 90 22.30 12.68 -7.55
C LYS A 90 22.33 12.54 -6.03
N MET A 91 21.47 13.29 -5.33
CA MET A 91 21.38 13.24 -3.87
C MET A 91 21.03 11.84 -3.35
N PHE A 92 20.10 11.14 -3.99
CA PHE A 92 19.79 9.75 -3.62
C PHE A 92 20.95 8.81 -3.93
N LEU A 93 21.53 8.92 -5.13
CA LEU A 93 22.63 8.04 -5.57
C LEU A 93 23.93 8.24 -4.79
N SER A 94 24.17 9.42 -4.21
CA SER A 94 25.35 9.66 -3.37
C SER A 94 25.26 8.95 -2.01
N ASN A 95 24.06 8.62 -1.55
CA ASN A 95 23.82 8.06 -0.22
C ASN A 95 23.33 6.61 -0.25
N ILE A 96 22.74 6.18 -1.36
CA ILE A 96 22.10 4.86 -1.48
C ILE A 96 22.55 4.22 -2.80
N PRO A 97 23.12 3.00 -2.78
CA PRO A 97 23.46 2.27 -3.98
C PRO A 97 22.26 2.07 -4.91
N LEU A 98 22.48 2.11 -6.22
CA LEU A 98 21.41 2.03 -7.23
C LEU A 98 20.54 0.78 -7.09
N GLU A 99 21.13 -0.36 -6.73
CA GLU A 99 20.44 -1.62 -6.49
C GLU A 99 19.51 -1.59 -5.27
N LYS A 100 19.72 -0.64 -4.36
CA LYS A 100 18.89 -0.41 -3.18
C LYS A 100 17.83 0.68 -3.41
N LEU A 101 17.88 1.44 -4.50
CA LEU A 101 16.86 2.43 -4.88
C LEU A 101 15.64 1.76 -5.51
N THR A 102 14.93 0.97 -4.72
CA THR A 102 13.70 0.27 -5.11
C THR A 102 12.54 0.69 -4.21
N LEU A 103 11.30 0.49 -4.65
CA LEU A 103 10.14 0.67 -3.77
C LEU A 103 10.23 -0.18 -2.50
N HIS A 104 10.89 -1.32 -2.55
CA HIS A 104 11.01 -2.15 -1.36
C HIS A 104 11.73 -1.41 -0.21
N ASN A 105 12.80 -0.69 -0.52
CA ASN A 105 13.60 0.01 0.50
C ASN A 105 13.13 1.44 0.74
N LEU A 106 12.56 2.10 -0.28
CA LEU A 106 12.21 3.52 -0.19
C LEU A 106 10.75 3.77 0.17
N PHE A 107 9.90 2.73 0.19
CA PHE A 107 8.47 2.93 0.43
C PHE A 107 8.18 3.59 1.79
N SER A 108 8.73 3.06 2.88
CA SER A 108 8.54 3.65 4.21
C SER A 108 9.01 5.10 4.25
N PHE A 109 10.20 5.39 3.74
CA PHE A 109 10.76 6.74 3.67
C PHE A 109 9.82 7.72 2.93
N PHE A 110 9.39 7.39 1.71
CA PHE A 110 8.51 8.27 0.96
C PHE A 110 7.12 8.37 1.59
N PHE A 111 6.57 7.26 2.07
CA PHE A 111 5.25 7.24 2.70
C PHE A 111 5.22 8.14 3.95
N GLU A 112 6.20 8.01 4.84
CA GLU A 112 6.24 8.77 6.10
C GLU A 112 6.57 10.25 5.86
N ILE A 113 7.33 10.61 4.81
CA ILE A 113 7.54 12.03 4.45
C ILE A 113 6.27 12.67 3.89
N LEU A 114 5.52 11.93 3.09
CA LEU A 114 4.36 12.46 2.40
C LEU A 114 3.13 12.45 3.30
N PHE A 115 2.84 11.36 3.98
CA PHE A 115 1.52 11.11 4.56
C PHE A 115 1.57 11.04 6.08
N GLN A 116 0.59 11.68 6.71
CA GLN A 116 0.18 11.40 8.08
C GLN A 116 -1.33 11.13 8.10
N PRO A 117 -1.84 10.33 9.06
CA PRO A 117 -3.27 10.06 9.13
C PRO A 117 -4.06 11.33 9.44
N SER A 118 -5.28 11.46 8.87
CA SER A 118 -6.25 12.46 9.31
C SER A 118 -6.70 12.19 10.75
N LEU A 119 -7.37 13.16 11.39
CA LEU A 119 -7.89 12.98 12.75
C LEU A 119 -8.85 11.78 12.85
N GLU A 120 -9.68 11.56 11.83
CA GLU A 120 -10.60 10.42 11.77
C GLU A 120 -9.84 9.09 11.73
N VAL A 121 -8.82 8.97 10.86
CA VAL A 121 -7.98 7.77 10.77
C VAL A 121 -7.19 7.56 12.07
N ALA A 122 -6.58 8.62 12.62
CA ALA A 122 -5.82 8.54 13.86
C ALA A 122 -6.67 8.08 15.05
N ASN A 123 -7.91 8.60 15.17
CA ASN A 123 -8.85 8.16 16.20
C ASN A 123 -9.24 6.70 16.04
N ALA A 124 -9.44 6.23 14.80
CA ALA A 124 -9.75 4.83 14.53
C ALA A 124 -8.56 3.88 14.77
N LEU A 125 -7.32 4.36 14.61
CA LEU A 125 -6.10 3.61 14.91
C LEU A 125 -5.79 3.51 16.40
N LYS A 126 -6.22 4.50 17.19
CA LYS A 126 -5.89 4.62 18.61
C LYS A 126 -6.08 3.31 19.41
N PRO A 127 -7.19 2.56 19.29
CA PRO A 127 -7.35 1.30 20.03
C PRO A 127 -6.31 0.23 19.65
N ILE A 128 -5.83 0.23 18.40
CA ILE A 128 -4.81 -0.71 17.92
C ILE A 128 -3.44 -0.29 18.45
N LEU A 129 -3.10 1.00 18.38
CA LEU A 129 -1.83 1.53 18.89
C LEU A 129 -1.71 1.36 20.40
N GLN A 130 -2.80 1.56 21.14
CA GLN A 130 -2.86 1.34 22.59
C GLN A 130 -2.50 -0.09 23.00
N VAL A 131 -2.74 -1.10 22.15
CA VAL A 131 -2.30 -2.46 22.43
C VAL A 131 -0.78 -2.52 22.56
N ILE A 132 -0.09 -1.90 21.60
CA ILE A 132 1.38 -1.86 21.54
C ILE A 132 1.93 -1.04 22.70
N GLU A 133 1.34 0.14 22.97
CA GLU A 133 1.72 1.01 24.09
C GLU A 133 1.58 0.29 25.45
N ASN A 134 0.57 -0.57 25.60
CA ASN A 134 0.36 -1.38 26.79
C ASN A 134 1.28 -2.62 26.87
N GLY A 135 2.28 -2.73 25.99
CA GLY A 135 3.28 -3.81 25.99
C GLY A 135 2.80 -5.13 25.38
N TYR A 136 1.69 -5.13 24.64
CA TYR A 136 1.24 -6.32 23.92
C TYR A 136 1.91 -6.42 22.55
N THR A 137 2.19 -7.66 22.14
CA THR A 137 2.59 -8.01 20.78
C THR A 137 1.37 -8.00 19.87
N LEU A 138 1.46 -7.25 18.77
CA LEU A 138 0.44 -7.24 17.72
C LEU A 138 0.82 -8.22 16.60
N THR A 139 0.05 -9.29 16.46
CA THR A 139 0.13 -10.22 15.30
C THR A 139 -0.98 -9.89 14.33
N CYS A 140 -0.63 -9.59 13.09
CA CYS A 140 -1.59 -9.20 12.08
C CYS A 140 -1.83 -10.32 11.08
N ILE A 141 -3.10 -10.51 10.72
CA ILE A 141 -3.55 -11.52 9.78
C ILE A 141 -4.32 -10.79 8.68
N HIS A 142 -3.82 -10.88 7.45
CA HIS A 142 -4.53 -10.36 6.29
C HIS A 142 -4.93 -11.48 5.33
N LEU A 143 -6.23 -11.57 5.08
CA LEU A 143 -6.86 -12.58 4.24
C LEU A 143 -7.47 -11.93 3.01
N ARG A 144 -6.78 -12.06 1.90
CA ARG A 144 -7.28 -11.71 0.58
C ARG A 144 -7.93 -12.92 -0.08
N MET A 145 -9.24 -12.83 -0.33
CA MET A 145 -10.05 -13.87 -0.96
C MET A 145 -10.22 -13.68 -2.46
N GLY A 146 -10.01 -12.47 -2.97
CA GLY A 146 -10.19 -12.22 -4.39
C GLY A 146 -11.64 -11.90 -4.67
N GLN A 147 -12.21 -12.62 -5.62
CA GLN A 147 -13.61 -12.45 -6.00
C GLN A 147 -14.54 -12.71 -4.81
N ASN A 148 -15.30 -11.70 -4.42
CA ASN A 148 -16.26 -11.76 -3.31
C ASN A 148 -17.37 -10.71 -3.50
N PRO A 149 -18.45 -10.68 -2.69
CA PRO A 149 -19.54 -9.72 -2.86
C PRO A 149 -19.12 -8.24 -2.86
N SER A 150 -18.09 -7.87 -2.10
CA SER A 150 -17.51 -6.52 -2.08
C SER A 150 -16.60 -6.25 -3.28
N ASN A 151 -15.99 -7.28 -3.85
CA ASN A 151 -15.07 -7.21 -5.00
C ASN A 151 -15.47 -8.23 -6.10
N PRO A 152 -16.60 -8.02 -6.80
CA PRO A 152 -17.16 -9.03 -7.70
C PRO A 152 -16.35 -9.22 -9.00
N LEU A 153 -15.56 -8.22 -9.40
CA LEU A 153 -14.78 -8.19 -10.66
C LEU A 153 -13.33 -8.65 -10.50
N ASP A 154 -13.03 -9.22 -9.34
CA ASP A 154 -11.69 -9.63 -8.98
C ASP A 154 -11.34 -11.03 -9.47
N ILE A 155 -10.06 -11.39 -9.38
CA ILE A 155 -9.61 -12.76 -9.62
C ILE A 155 -10.08 -13.63 -8.46
N ARG A 156 -10.66 -14.80 -8.76
CA ARG A 156 -11.00 -15.79 -7.75
C ARG A 156 -9.74 -16.51 -7.29
N PHE A 157 -9.39 -16.39 -6.01
CA PHE A 157 -8.33 -17.21 -5.43
C PHE A 157 -8.91 -18.51 -4.86
N GLU A 158 -8.21 -19.63 -5.05
CA GLU A 158 -8.55 -20.94 -4.46
C GLU A 158 -8.16 -21.04 -2.97
N ILE A 159 -8.20 -19.92 -2.26
CA ILE A 159 -7.74 -19.81 -0.85
C ILE A 159 -8.85 -20.25 0.11
N GLY A 160 -10.10 -19.94 -0.24
CA GLY A 160 -11.33 -20.41 0.41
C GLY A 160 -11.33 -20.47 1.94
N ASP A 161 -12.16 -21.37 2.47
CA ASP A 161 -12.20 -21.68 3.91
C ASP A 161 -10.96 -22.45 4.40
N LEU A 162 -10.15 -22.98 3.48
CA LEU A 162 -8.96 -23.78 3.79
C LEU A 162 -7.87 -22.94 4.48
N ALA A 163 -7.62 -21.73 3.98
CA ALA A 163 -6.62 -20.85 4.56
C ALA A 163 -6.94 -20.45 6.01
N VAL A 164 -8.23 -20.34 6.36
CA VAL A 164 -8.65 -20.08 7.75
C VAL A 164 -8.21 -21.24 8.64
N GLY A 165 -8.48 -22.48 8.24
CA GLY A 165 -8.06 -23.67 8.98
C GLY A 165 -6.53 -23.74 9.13
N ASP A 166 -5.80 -23.53 8.03
CA ASP A 166 -4.34 -23.63 8.01
C ASP A 166 -3.67 -22.52 8.84
N ILE A 167 -4.22 -21.29 8.82
CA ILE A 167 -3.78 -20.18 9.69
C ILE A 167 -4.08 -20.47 11.16
N THR A 168 -5.28 -20.96 11.47
CA THR A 168 -5.65 -21.32 12.84
C THR A 168 -4.72 -22.41 13.39
N ASP A 169 -4.44 -23.43 12.59
CA ASP A 169 -3.48 -24.48 12.93
C ASP A 169 -2.08 -23.92 13.18
N PHE A 170 -1.61 -23.04 12.31
CA PHE A 170 -0.32 -22.37 12.48
C PHE A 170 -0.27 -21.54 13.77
N LEU A 171 -1.29 -20.73 14.06
CA LEU A 171 -1.37 -19.96 15.30
C LEU A 171 -1.39 -20.84 16.55
N ASN A 172 -1.99 -22.02 16.48
CA ASN A 172 -2.07 -22.97 17.59
C ASN A 172 -0.75 -23.72 17.83
N ARG A 173 -0.08 -24.11 16.74
CA ARG A 173 1.20 -24.82 16.78
C ARG A 173 2.36 -23.88 17.13
N THR A 174 2.28 -22.63 16.70
CA THR A 174 3.24 -21.60 17.08
C THR A 174 2.89 -21.03 18.46
N ASN A 175 3.89 -20.51 19.16
CA ASN A 175 3.66 -19.80 20.43
C ASN A 175 3.04 -18.40 20.23
N LEU A 176 2.70 -18.01 19.00
CA LEU A 176 2.12 -16.70 18.68
C LEU A 176 0.82 -16.46 19.45
N ARG A 177 0.01 -17.51 19.64
CA ARG A 177 -1.22 -17.47 20.44
C ARG A 177 -0.98 -17.56 21.95
N LYS A 178 0.03 -18.33 22.39
CA LYS A 178 0.20 -18.73 23.79
C LYS A 178 0.78 -17.62 24.67
N MET A 179 1.28 -16.55 24.07
CA MET A 179 1.72 -15.38 24.80
C MET A 179 0.48 -14.65 25.36
N ARG A 180 0.36 -14.60 26.70
CA ARG A 180 -0.71 -13.85 27.41
C ARG A 180 -0.81 -12.38 26.97
N HIS A 181 0.24 -11.88 26.33
CA HIS A 181 0.39 -10.52 25.84
C HIS A 181 0.33 -10.43 24.29
N THR A 182 -0.33 -11.35 23.58
CA THR A 182 -0.61 -11.18 22.14
C THR A 182 -2.04 -10.69 21.88
N ARG A 183 -2.19 -9.82 20.89
CA ARG A 183 -3.46 -9.50 20.22
C ARG A 183 -3.37 -9.81 18.73
N LEU A 184 -4.49 -10.20 18.15
CA LEU A 184 -4.62 -10.54 16.75
C LEU A 184 -5.36 -9.41 16.02
N PHE A 185 -4.67 -8.63 15.21
CA PHE A 185 -5.35 -7.74 14.27
C PHE A 185 -5.73 -8.54 13.03
N VAL A 186 -7.01 -8.63 12.70
CA VAL A 186 -7.49 -9.44 11.57
C VAL A 186 -8.22 -8.55 10.58
N THR A 187 -7.81 -8.62 9.32
CA THR A 187 -8.54 -7.94 8.25
C THR A 187 -8.65 -8.82 6.99
N SER A 188 -9.74 -8.64 6.26
CA SER A 188 -10.13 -9.47 5.12
C SER A 188 -11.05 -8.69 4.19
N ASP A 189 -10.97 -8.98 2.90
CA ASP A 189 -11.91 -8.49 1.90
C ASP A 189 -13.23 -9.27 1.88
N SER A 190 -13.34 -10.33 2.69
CA SER A 190 -14.51 -11.18 2.86
C SER A 190 -14.95 -11.22 4.32
N GLU A 191 -16.14 -10.68 4.60
CA GLU A 191 -16.76 -10.66 5.93
C GLU A 191 -16.99 -12.07 6.48
N LYS A 192 -17.38 -13.02 5.61
CA LYS A 192 -17.55 -14.43 5.98
C LYS A 192 -16.26 -15.02 6.55
N VAL A 193 -15.11 -14.71 5.93
CA VAL A 193 -13.80 -15.22 6.36
C VAL A 193 -13.32 -14.52 7.62
N LEU A 194 -13.53 -13.20 7.71
CA LEU A 194 -13.23 -12.42 8.91
C LEU A 194 -13.97 -12.98 10.14
N SER A 195 -15.29 -13.17 10.01
CA SER A 195 -16.15 -13.69 11.07
C SER A 195 -15.72 -15.08 11.57
N LYS A 196 -15.18 -15.94 10.70
CA LYS A 196 -14.68 -17.26 11.10
C LYS A 196 -13.45 -17.18 11.99
N ILE A 197 -12.51 -16.29 11.71
CA ILE A 197 -11.34 -16.11 12.58
C ILE A 197 -11.73 -15.41 13.88
N VAL A 198 -12.55 -14.36 13.79
CA VAL A 198 -13.02 -13.62 14.98
C VAL A 198 -13.77 -14.55 15.94
N SER A 199 -14.64 -15.42 15.44
CA SER A 199 -15.35 -16.38 16.30
C SER A 199 -14.43 -17.39 16.99
N GLN A 200 -13.32 -17.77 16.35
CA GLN A 200 -12.34 -18.69 16.94
C GLN A 200 -11.43 -18.03 17.98
N PHE A 201 -11.21 -16.71 17.88
CA PHE A 201 -10.25 -15.97 18.70
C PHE A 201 -10.84 -14.69 19.34
N SER A 202 -12.13 -14.68 19.62
CA SER A 202 -12.92 -13.48 19.97
C SER A 202 -12.29 -12.58 21.04
N ASN A 203 -11.70 -13.18 22.09
CA ASN A 203 -11.11 -12.43 23.21
C ASN A 203 -9.71 -11.84 22.91
N GLN A 204 -9.14 -12.15 21.75
CA GLN A 204 -7.80 -11.70 21.34
C GLN A 204 -7.82 -10.88 20.06
N THR A 205 -8.92 -10.91 19.31
CA THR A 205 -9.02 -10.29 18.00
C THR A 205 -9.44 -8.83 18.06
N ILE A 206 -8.83 -8.02 17.21
CA ILE A 206 -9.20 -6.65 16.92
C ILE A 206 -9.42 -6.56 15.42
N THR A 207 -10.53 -5.95 15.02
CA THR A 207 -10.89 -5.77 13.61
C THR A 207 -11.46 -4.39 13.41
N ILE A 208 -11.41 -3.91 12.16
CA ILE A 208 -12.08 -2.67 11.75
C ILE A 208 -13.23 -3.07 10.84
N SER A 209 -14.44 -2.64 11.21
CA SER A 209 -15.65 -2.92 10.43
C SER A 209 -15.66 -2.17 9.10
N GLY A 210 -16.25 -2.81 8.09
CA GLY A 210 -16.43 -2.23 6.76
C GLY A 210 -15.91 -3.16 5.65
N PRO A 211 -16.25 -2.87 4.39
CA PRO A 211 -15.72 -3.64 3.27
C PRO A 211 -14.29 -3.19 2.93
N ILE A 212 -13.39 -4.12 2.59
CA ILE A 212 -12.16 -3.77 1.85
C ILE A 212 -12.55 -3.73 0.37
N LEU A 213 -12.39 -2.54 -0.23
CA LEU A 213 -12.71 -2.30 -1.63
C LEU A 213 -11.44 -2.10 -2.45
N HIS A 214 -11.50 -2.50 -3.72
CA HIS A 214 -10.57 -1.97 -4.73
C HIS A 214 -10.85 -0.48 -4.93
N ILE A 215 -9.98 0.37 -4.39
CA ILE A 215 -10.04 1.82 -4.59
C ILE A 215 -9.75 2.17 -6.05
N ASP A 216 -8.97 1.32 -6.71
CA ASP A 216 -8.56 1.48 -8.08
C ASP A 216 -9.70 1.06 -9.03
N ARG A 217 -10.42 -0.02 -8.73
CA ARG A 217 -11.60 -0.44 -9.49
C ARG A 217 -12.87 -0.32 -8.65
N PRO A 218 -13.29 0.90 -8.27
CA PRO A 218 -14.46 1.06 -7.43
C PRO A 218 -15.67 0.50 -8.20
N ALA A 219 -16.19 -0.63 -7.72
CA ALA A 219 -17.51 -1.07 -8.13
C ALA A 219 -18.52 0.04 -7.77
N LYS A 220 -19.67 0.07 -8.46
CA LYS A 220 -20.78 0.98 -8.13
C LYS A 220 -21.37 0.62 -6.76
N LEU A 221 -20.66 0.96 -5.69
CA LEU A 221 -21.01 0.63 -4.32
C LEU A 221 -21.36 1.92 -3.57
N ASN A 222 -22.48 1.86 -2.84
CA ASN A 222 -23.02 2.97 -2.07
C ASN A 222 -22.15 3.36 -0.85
N ASP A 223 -21.08 2.61 -0.56
CA ASP A 223 -20.27 2.76 0.66
C ASP A 223 -18.77 2.96 0.39
N LEU A 224 -18.44 3.62 -0.72
CA LEU A 224 -17.05 3.89 -1.10
C LEU A 224 -16.27 4.64 0.00
N GLY A 225 -16.92 5.57 0.70
CA GLY A 225 -16.32 6.36 1.78
C GLY A 225 -15.85 5.53 2.96
N ARG A 226 -16.70 4.64 3.50
CA ARG A 226 -16.30 3.75 4.60
C ARG A 226 -15.31 2.70 4.13
N GLY A 227 -15.45 2.20 2.90
CA GLY A 227 -14.49 1.27 2.33
C GLY A 227 -13.09 1.88 2.21
N PHE A 228 -13.00 3.11 1.72
CA PHE A 228 -11.73 3.84 1.64
C PHE A 228 -11.15 4.10 3.04
N LEU A 229 -11.97 4.57 3.99
CA LEU A 229 -11.57 4.79 5.37
C LEU A 229 -10.96 3.51 5.96
N LYS A 230 -11.69 2.38 5.85
CA LYS A 230 -11.23 1.08 6.33
C LYS A 230 -9.90 0.67 5.68
N VAL A 231 -9.76 0.81 4.36
CA VAL A 231 -8.53 0.45 3.65
C VAL A 231 -7.34 1.24 4.20
N VAL A 232 -7.51 2.55 4.45
CA VAL A 232 -6.45 3.38 5.03
C VAL A 232 -6.11 2.94 6.46
N ILE A 233 -7.10 2.72 7.32
CA ILE A 233 -6.85 2.29 8.71
C ILE A 233 -6.20 0.90 8.73
N ASP A 234 -6.68 -0.06 7.93
CA ASP A 234 -6.08 -1.38 7.79
C ASP A 234 -4.63 -1.29 7.31
N PHE A 235 -4.34 -0.39 6.36
CA PHE A 235 -2.99 -0.17 5.85
C PHE A 235 -2.04 0.32 6.94
N TYR A 236 -2.50 1.25 7.78
CA TYR A 236 -1.74 1.70 8.93
C TYR A 236 -1.54 0.58 9.94
N ALA A 237 -2.62 -0.07 10.37
CA ALA A 237 -2.58 -1.15 11.36
C ALA A 237 -1.63 -2.29 10.94
N LEU A 238 -1.65 -2.67 9.66
CA LEU A 238 -0.75 -3.68 9.10
C LEU A 238 0.73 -3.25 9.09
N GLY A 239 1.00 -1.94 9.11
CA GLY A 239 2.36 -1.39 9.23
C GLY A 239 2.91 -1.39 10.65
N GLU A 240 2.06 -1.55 11.68
CA GLU A 240 2.48 -1.52 13.10
C GLU A 240 2.70 -2.92 13.70
N CYS A 241 2.63 -3.96 12.88
CA CYS A 241 2.64 -5.34 13.34
C CYS A 241 4.04 -5.80 13.77
N HIS A 242 4.09 -6.57 14.85
CA HIS A 242 5.31 -7.28 15.26
C HIS A 242 5.50 -8.57 14.48
N THR A 243 4.39 -9.19 14.06
CA THR A 243 4.32 -10.39 13.24
C THR A 243 3.22 -10.23 12.21
N SER A 244 3.46 -10.60 10.96
CA SER A 244 2.49 -10.48 9.87
C SER A 244 2.27 -11.83 9.22
N ILE A 245 1.02 -12.25 9.07
CA ILE A 245 0.60 -13.48 8.37
C ILE A 245 -0.29 -13.05 7.21
N LEU A 246 0.24 -13.12 5.99
CA LEU A 246 -0.41 -12.54 4.81
C LEU A 246 -0.75 -13.63 3.79
N THR A 247 -1.93 -13.55 3.18
CA THR A 247 -2.17 -14.25 1.91
C THR A 247 -1.63 -13.43 0.73
N GLN A 248 -1.81 -13.92 -0.50
CA GLN A 248 -1.36 -13.22 -1.70
C GLN A 248 -2.11 -11.89 -1.89
N SER A 249 -1.48 -10.78 -1.50
CA SER A 249 -2.02 -9.43 -1.67
C SER A 249 -0.93 -8.37 -1.78
N GLY A 250 -1.02 -7.53 -2.83
CA GLY A 250 -0.16 -6.35 -2.99
C GLY A 250 -0.39 -5.31 -1.90
N PHE A 251 -1.66 -5.13 -1.49
CA PHE A 251 -2.07 -4.19 -0.43
C PHE A 251 -1.32 -4.44 0.89
N SER A 252 -1.42 -5.66 1.44
CA SER A 252 -0.73 -5.96 2.71
C SER A 252 0.77 -6.09 2.55
N GLY A 253 1.26 -6.47 1.36
CA GLY A 253 2.68 -6.45 1.05
C GLY A 253 3.27 -5.05 1.17
N LEU A 254 2.55 -4.03 0.68
CA LEU A 254 2.94 -2.62 0.80
C LEU A 254 2.75 -2.09 2.22
N ALA A 255 1.64 -2.41 2.89
CA ALA A 255 1.40 -1.99 4.26
C ALA A 255 2.55 -2.46 5.18
N ASN A 256 2.96 -3.72 5.03
CA ASN A 256 4.06 -4.30 5.77
C ASN A 256 5.43 -3.71 5.40
N ARG A 257 5.60 -3.07 4.23
CA ARG A 257 6.81 -2.31 3.85
C ARG A 257 6.92 -0.96 4.57
N ARG A 258 5.90 -0.51 5.30
CA ARG A 258 6.03 0.64 6.21
C ARG A 258 6.94 0.34 7.40
N ARG A 259 7.06 -0.93 7.79
CA ARG A 259 7.94 -1.37 8.89
C ARG A 259 9.40 -1.11 8.55
N ILE A 260 10.19 -0.76 9.57
CA ILE A 260 11.64 -0.59 9.44
C ILE A 260 12.29 -1.90 8.94
N GLU A 261 11.87 -3.05 9.50
CA GLU A 261 12.30 -4.38 9.07
C GLU A 261 11.12 -5.18 8.50
N PRO A 262 10.76 -4.99 7.21
CA PRO A 262 9.53 -5.54 6.66
C PRO A 262 9.50 -7.06 6.62
N TYR A 263 10.64 -7.74 6.51
CA TYR A 263 10.68 -9.21 6.49
C TYR A 263 10.78 -9.84 7.89
N GLN A 264 11.01 -9.04 8.93
CA GLN A 264 11.09 -9.56 10.28
C GLN A 264 9.73 -10.13 10.71
N ASN A 265 9.70 -11.41 11.08
CA ASN A 265 8.48 -12.13 11.46
C ASN A 265 7.33 -12.01 10.43
N LEU A 266 7.68 -11.93 9.15
CA LEU A 266 6.72 -12.00 8.06
C LEU A 266 6.51 -13.45 7.63
N PHE A 267 5.25 -13.85 7.56
CA PHE A 267 4.80 -15.15 7.10
C PHE A 267 3.82 -14.98 5.94
N LYS A 268 3.92 -15.87 4.96
CA LYS A 268 3.04 -15.89 3.80
C LYS A 268 2.37 -17.25 3.66
N TYR A 269 1.08 -17.23 3.37
CA TYR A 269 0.33 -18.43 3.03
C TYR A 269 0.61 -18.84 1.58
N ASP A 270 1.18 -20.02 1.40
CA ASP A 270 1.34 -20.70 0.12
C ASP A 270 0.10 -21.55 -0.16
N VAL A 271 -0.68 -21.10 -1.15
CA VAL A 271 -1.93 -21.75 -1.57
C VAL A 271 -1.67 -23.12 -2.17
N SER A 272 -0.60 -23.28 -2.95
CA SER A 272 -0.30 -24.51 -3.68
C SER A 272 0.09 -25.63 -2.73
N ASN A 273 0.86 -25.31 -1.69
CA ASN A 273 1.36 -26.28 -0.72
C ASN A 273 0.56 -26.31 0.59
N ARG A 274 -0.48 -25.45 0.72
CA ARG A 274 -1.31 -25.31 1.92
C ARG A 274 -0.49 -25.18 3.20
N ARG A 275 0.51 -24.30 3.17
CA ARG A 275 1.42 -24.09 4.29
C ARG A 275 1.74 -22.62 4.48
N ILE A 276 2.16 -22.27 5.68
CA ILE A 276 2.62 -20.93 6.02
C ILE A 276 4.13 -20.97 6.07
N GLU A 277 4.75 -20.12 5.25
CA GLU A 277 6.19 -20.03 5.10
C GLU A 277 6.67 -18.72 5.69
N ARG A 278 7.85 -18.75 6.31
CA ARG A 278 8.54 -17.53 6.70
C ARG A 278 9.10 -16.87 5.43
N CYS A 279 8.78 -15.60 5.24
CA CYS A 279 9.41 -14.82 4.19
C CYS A 279 10.83 -14.47 4.63
N HIS A 280 11.80 -14.83 3.79
CA HIS A 280 13.15 -14.30 3.87
C HIS A 280 13.26 -13.10 2.93
N ASP A 281 14.25 -12.23 3.19
CA ASP A 281 14.54 -11.13 2.28
C ASP A 281 14.95 -11.72 0.92
N ILE A 282 14.08 -11.53 -0.06
CA ILE A 282 14.22 -12.01 -1.44
C ILE A 282 15.42 -11.38 -2.16
N TYR A 283 16.01 -10.31 -1.60
CA TYR A 283 17.26 -9.75 -2.10
C TYR A 283 18.50 -10.59 -1.75
N GLU A 284 18.39 -11.65 -0.94
CA GLU A 284 19.49 -12.63 -0.80
C GLU A 284 19.68 -13.51 -2.06
N HIS A 285 18.69 -13.59 -2.96
CA HIS A 285 18.72 -14.54 -4.09
C HIS A 285 18.43 -13.94 -5.49
N GLY A 286 18.56 -12.62 -5.65
CA GLY A 286 18.81 -12.00 -6.96
C GLY A 286 17.68 -12.03 -8.00
N LYS A 287 16.44 -12.42 -7.66
CA LYS A 287 15.29 -12.29 -8.56
C LYS A 287 14.09 -11.64 -7.85
N PRO A 288 13.64 -10.45 -8.28
CA PRO A 288 12.42 -9.87 -7.73
C PRO A 288 11.22 -10.76 -8.10
N PRO A 289 10.31 -11.04 -7.17
CA PRO A 289 9.06 -11.71 -7.51
C PRO A 289 8.28 -10.84 -8.50
N LYS A 290 7.56 -11.49 -9.42
CA LYS A 290 6.53 -10.83 -10.24
C LYS A 290 5.41 -10.37 -9.32
N THR A 291 5.54 -9.21 -8.70
CA THR A 291 4.44 -8.57 -7.98
C THR A 291 3.50 -7.94 -8.98
N VAL A 292 2.26 -8.44 -9.04
CA VAL A 292 1.12 -7.67 -9.54
C VAL A 292 0.81 -6.65 -8.44
N ALA A 293 1.27 -5.42 -8.63
CA ALA A 293 0.97 -4.31 -7.73
C ALA A 293 -0.49 -3.92 -7.93
N GLY A 294 -1.38 -4.38 -7.04
CA GLY A 294 -2.67 -3.75 -6.83
C GLY A 294 -2.43 -2.51 -5.97
N LEU A 295 -2.29 -1.35 -6.61
CA LEU A 295 -2.13 -0.06 -5.95
C LEU A 295 -3.34 0.82 -6.23
N VAL A 296 -3.63 1.63 -5.21
CA VAL A 296 -4.60 2.71 -5.19
C VAL A 296 -4.42 3.61 -6.41
N TYR A 297 -5.46 3.79 -7.23
CA TYR A 297 -5.48 4.91 -8.16
C TYR A 297 -5.73 6.17 -7.36
N CYS A 298 -4.80 7.10 -7.48
CA CYS A 298 -5.11 8.49 -7.33
C CYS A 298 -5.01 9.10 -8.73
N ARG A 299 -6.03 9.88 -9.13
CA ARG A 299 -5.75 10.93 -10.11
C ARG A 299 -4.74 11.82 -9.43
N VAL A 300 -3.47 11.75 -9.80
CA VAL A 300 -2.45 12.64 -9.27
C VAL A 300 -2.25 13.74 -10.29
N ILE A 301 -2.67 14.96 -9.95
CA ILE A 301 -2.33 16.14 -10.76
C ILE A 301 -1.03 16.73 -10.21
N PHE A 302 0.03 16.69 -11.00
CA PHE A 302 1.25 17.45 -10.76
C PHE A 302 1.14 18.80 -11.46
N ASN A 303 1.37 19.88 -10.71
CA ASN A 303 1.51 21.21 -11.28
C ASN A 303 3.00 21.57 -11.35
N CYS A 304 3.50 21.83 -12.56
CA CYS A 304 4.90 22.14 -12.84
C CYS A 304 5.15 23.66 -12.99
N SER A 305 4.40 24.51 -12.29
CA SER A 305 4.69 25.95 -12.22
C SER A 305 5.87 26.25 -11.29
N SER A 306 7.10 25.97 -11.75
CA SER A 306 8.30 26.58 -11.18
C SER A 306 8.66 27.83 -11.99
N ARG A 307 8.07 28.97 -11.62
CA ARG A 307 8.59 30.31 -11.94
C ARG A 307 8.92 31.14 -10.69
N GLU A 308 9.12 30.46 -9.55
CA GLU A 308 9.66 31.08 -8.34
C GLU A 308 10.75 30.18 -7.75
N MET A 309 11.98 30.39 -8.27
CA MET A 309 13.24 30.47 -7.53
C MET A 309 14.24 31.21 -8.42
#